data_AF-A0A4S8M4J6-F1
#
_entry.id   AF-A0A4S8M4J6-F1
#
_cell.length_a   1.000
_cell.length_b   1.000
_cell.length_c   1.000
_cell.angle_alpha   90.00
_cell.angle_beta   90.00
_cell.angle_gamma   90.00
#
_symmetry.space_group_name_H-M   'P 1'
#
loop_
_entity.id
_entity.type
_entity.pdbx_description
1 polymer ?
#
loop_
_entity_poly.entity_id
_entity_poly.type
_entity_poly.pdbx_seq_one_letter_code
_entity_poly.pdbx_strand_id
1 'polypeptide(L)'
;MAIATRFSLFLFLTFLFTLSPVSAWDWIQNPAVNGGQDDGWQSLPELPGAQLITDWPVPGTSSVMPVYQSAGLDTSRVTRAIIVPGAKARDHWSYWVTMQNIKMDFASTNSSFDPNTTSILTPCFLAEQDIEAGAGKPDQLYWGKTSWFGGYYTKGPNADDKISSFDVLDSLVDYYTNETMYPNMQTVIFAGHSAAAQFFQRYAAVRQPTKNDDRVNYIIANPGSYLWLVQDRPAQNSSCPDVDEYKYGLNNGLPGYSTGDYSRIGRDGIVSRYLGRNVHYALGTNDNGPGDTQCQALTQGSTHLERGNNFIAMLKALPDGMPSQHTVDMIEGVSHQNDQMFNSTQLRQRLFKDVSTTTSAGTPQTTQNNANTSSKNNGALSSKLISSGSLGIAMTLVLGGLSL
;
A
#
# COMPACT_ATOMS: atom_id res chain seq x y z
N MET A 1 44.54 -73.41 -15.56
CA MET A 1 43.47 -72.64 -14.88
C MET A 1 44.11 -71.37 -14.36
N ALA A 2 44.03 -70.27 -15.10
CA ALA A 2 44.60 -68.97 -14.75
C ALA A 2 43.44 -68.00 -14.52
N ILE A 3 43.31 -67.47 -13.32
CA ILE A 3 42.33 -66.44 -12.98
C ILE A 3 43.08 -65.11 -12.97
N ALA A 4 42.83 -64.30 -14.00
CA ALA A 4 43.31 -62.92 -14.09
C ALA A 4 42.27 -62.00 -13.44
N THR A 5 42.61 -61.43 -12.29
CA THR A 5 41.77 -60.46 -11.58
C THR A 5 41.97 -59.08 -12.22
N ARG A 6 40.95 -58.55 -12.89
CA ARG A 6 40.94 -57.16 -13.39
C ARG A 6 40.62 -56.21 -12.24
N PHE A 7 41.54 -55.29 -11.93
CA PHE A 7 41.26 -54.11 -11.12
C PHE A 7 40.65 -53.02 -12.03
N SER A 8 39.38 -52.69 -11.79
CA SER A 8 38.75 -51.51 -12.41
C SER A 8 39.10 -50.27 -11.58
N LEU A 9 39.90 -49.38 -12.18
CA LEU A 9 40.22 -48.07 -11.62
C LEU A 9 39.00 -47.14 -11.83
N PHE A 10 38.20 -46.91 -10.79
CA PHE A 10 37.15 -45.89 -10.83
C PHE A 10 37.79 -44.50 -10.73
N LEU A 11 37.81 -43.77 -11.84
CA LEU A 11 38.20 -42.38 -11.90
C LEU A 11 37.07 -41.54 -11.27
N PHE A 12 37.19 -41.18 -10.00
CA PHE A 12 36.31 -40.18 -9.38
C PHE A 12 36.69 -38.81 -9.93
N LEU A 13 35.93 -38.32 -10.91
CA LEU A 13 36.03 -36.95 -11.39
C LEU A 13 35.36 -36.05 -10.35
N THR A 14 36.11 -35.63 -9.33
CA THR A 14 35.68 -34.54 -8.44
C THR A 14 35.61 -33.25 -9.24
N PHE A 15 34.41 -32.85 -9.67
CA PHE A 15 34.14 -31.47 -10.03
C PHE A 15 34.30 -30.64 -8.76
N LEU A 16 35.49 -30.06 -8.56
CA LEU A 16 35.59 -28.86 -7.74
C LEU A 16 34.81 -27.77 -8.47
N PHE A 17 33.54 -27.58 -8.09
CA PHE A 17 32.91 -26.29 -8.25
C PHE A 17 33.71 -25.34 -7.37
N THR A 18 34.64 -24.61 -7.99
CA THR A 18 35.07 -23.34 -7.43
C THR A 18 33.82 -22.47 -7.43
N LEU A 19 33.10 -22.46 -6.31
CA LEU A 19 32.20 -21.37 -5.99
C LEU A 19 33.09 -20.13 -5.95
N SER A 20 33.18 -19.44 -7.07
CA SER A 20 33.66 -18.06 -7.07
C SER A 20 32.84 -17.35 -5.99
N PRO A 21 33.48 -16.64 -5.05
CA PRO A 21 32.73 -15.77 -4.16
C PRO A 21 32.02 -14.77 -5.06
N VAL A 22 30.70 -14.88 -5.20
CA VAL A 22 29.90 -13.85 -5.85
C VAL A 22 29.96 -12.65 -4.91
N SER A 23 30.95 -11.80 -5.11
CA SER A 23 31.01 -10.51 -4.45
C SER A 23 29.88 -9.65 -5.01
N ALA A 24 29.05 -9.12 -4.13
CA ALA A 24 28.46 -7.79 -4.26
C ALA A 24 27.69 -7.47 -5.57
N TRP A 25 26.36 -7.60 -5.51
CA TRP A 25 25.41 -6.61 -6.06
C TRP A 25 25.28 -6.47 -7.59
N ASP A 26 24.71 -7.46 -8.27
CA ASP A 26 24.16 -7.23 -9.60
C ASP A 26 22.72 -6.68 -9.49
N TRP A 27 22.52 -5.46 -9.98
CA TRP A 27 21.20 -4.85 -10.10
C TRP A 27 20.30 -5.73 -10.96
N ILE A 28 19.18 -6.20 -10.40
CA ILE A 28 18.26 -7.08 -11.12
C ILE A 28 17.54 -6.24 -12.16
N GLN A 29 17.70 -6.62 -13.43
CA GLN A 29 16.95 -6.01 -14.53
C GLN A 29 15.54 -6.56 -14.54
N ASN A 30 14.59 -5.69 -14.87
CA ASN A 30 13.20 -6.07 -15.02
C ASN A 30 13.06 -6.99 -16.24
N PRO A 31 12.59 -8.25 -16.10
CA PRO A 31 12.46 -9.14 -17.25
C PRO A 31 11.44 -8.60 -18.26
N ALA A 32 11.71 -8.85 -19.54
CA ALA A 32 10.75 -8.64 -20.60
C ALA A 32 9.73 -9.80 -20.57
N VAL A 33 8.46 -9.46 -20.34
CA VAL A 33 7.33 -10.40 -20.35
C VAL A 33 6.38 -9.96 -21.45
N ASN A 34 5.89 -10.92 -22.23
CA ASN A 34 4.93 -10.64 -23.29
C ASN A 34 3.54 -10.31 -22.72
N GLY A 35 2.78 -9.52 -23.48
CA GLY A 35 1.47 -9.01 -23.07
C GLY A 35 1.58 -7.65 -22.38
N GLY A 36 0.57 -7.31 -21.57
CA GLY A 36 0.51 -6.00 -20.94
C GLY A 36 -0.69 -5.79 -20.05
N GLN A 37 -0.80 -4.57 -19.51
CA GLN A 37 -1.90 -4.17 -18.63
C GLN A 37 -3.30 -4.42 -19.25
N ASP A 38 -3.41 -4.32 -20.57
CA ASP A 38 -4.69 -4.28 -21.27
C ASP A 38 -5.11 -5.60 -21.90
N ASP A 39 -4.18 -6.37 -22.45
CA ASP A 39 -4.37 -7.68 -23.07
C ASP A 39 -3.97 -8.85 -22.15
N GLY A 40 -3.39 -8.56 -20.99
CA GLY A 40 -2.98 -9.55 -20.00
C GLY A 40 -1.55 -10.02 -20.19
N TRP A 41 -0.88 -10.37 -19.09
CA TRP A 41 0.49 -10.89 -19.13
C TRP A 41 0.51 -12.38 -19.46
N GLN A 42 1.52 -12.82 -20.21
CA GLN A 42 1.61 -14.22 -20.68
C GLN A 42 2.37 -15.16 -19.73
N SER A 43 3.07 -14.63 -18.74
CA SER A 43 3.78 -15.43 -17.75
C SER A 43 4.08 -14.64 -16.48
N LEU A 44 4.38 -15.36 -15.40
CA LEU A 44 5.08 -14.84 -14.24
C LEU A 44 6.54 -15.31 -14.33
N PRO A 45 7.52 -14.42 -14.55
CA PRO A 45 8.92 -14.82 -14.74
C PRO A 45 9.55 -15.27 -13.43
N GLU A 46 10.53 -16.18 -13.50
CA GLU A 46 11.43 -16.47 -12.36
C GLU A 46 12.37 -15.28 -12.10
N LEU A 47 12.64 -14.97 -10.83
CA LEU A 47 13.38 -13.78 -10.43
C LEU A 47 14.52 -14.11 -9.46
N PRO A 48 15.72 -13.54 -9.65
CA PRO A 48 16.79 -13.66 -8.67
C PRO A 48 16.35 -13.19 -7.27
N GLY A 49 16.67 -14.00 -6.26
CA GLY A 49 16.32 -13.73 -4.86
C GLY A 49 14.85 -13.96 -4.50
N ALA A 50 14.00 -14.30 -5.46
CA ALA A 50 12.61 -14.70 -5.22
C ALA A 50 12.45 -16.21 -5.33
N GLN A 51 11.49 -16.75 -4.58
CA GLN A 51 10.81 -17.99 -4.88
C GLN A 51 9.44 -17.64 -5.45
N LEU A 52 9.15 -18.05 -6.69
CA LEU A 52 7.80 -18.01 -7.24
C LEU A 52 7.00 -19.21 -6.72
N ILE A 53 6.06 -18.95 -5.82
CA ILE A 53 5.15 -19.96 -5.28
C ILE A 53 3.84 -19.83 -6.06
N THR A 54 3.52 -20.82 -6.89
CA THR A 54 2.33 -20.73 -7.77
C THR A 54 1.03 -21.21 -7.10
N ASP A 55 1.15 -21.85 -5.95
CA ASP A 55 0.07 -22.56 -5.25
C ASP A 55 -0.07 -22.05 -3.81
N TRP A 56 0.13 -20.75 -3.58
CA TRP A 56 -0.04 -20.16 -2.26
C TRP A 56 -1.47 -20.40 -1.76
N PRO A 57 -1.65 -21.07 -0.60
CA PRO A 57 -2.97 -21.46 -0.15
C PRO A 57 -3.78 -20.25 0.27
N VAL A 58 -5.06 -20.24 -0.11
CA VAL A 58 -6.03 -19.25 0.36
C VAL A 58 -6.93 -19.92 1.40
N PRO A 59 -6.94 -19.45 2.67
CA PRO A 59 -7.71 -20.10 3.72
C PRO A 59 -9.20 -20.23 3.37
N GLY A 60 -9.78 -21.39 3.68
CA GLY A 60 -11.22 -21.64 3.52
C GLY A 60 -11.67 -22.04 2.12
N THR A 61 -10.77 -22.18 1.15
CA THR A 61 -11.05 -22.62 -0.23
C THR A 61 -9.99 -23.62 -0.70
N SER A 62 -10.28 -24.33 -1.79
CA SER A 62 -9.27 -25.09 -2.56
C SER A 62 -8.50 -24.23 -3.55
N SER A 63 -8.90 -22.97 -3.72
CA SER A 63 -8.23 -22.03 -4.62
C SER A 63 -6.87 -21.61 -4.07
N VAL A 64 -5.97 -21.29 -4.98
CA VAL A 64 -4.62 -20.82 -4.66
C VAL A 64 -4.34 -19.48 -5.31
N MET A 65 -3.18 -18.88 -5.05
CA MET A 65 -2.71 -17.74 -5.82
C MET A 65 -1.19 -17.77 -6.02
N PRO A 66 -0.66 -17.11 -7.06
CA PRO A 66 0.78 -16.93 -7.16
C PRO A 66 1.27 -15.84 -6.20
N VAL A 67 2.44 -16.05 -5.61
CA VAL A 67 3.20 -15.03 -4.90
C VAL A 67 4.69 -15.13 -5.22
N TYR A 68 5.39 -14.00 -5.24
CA TYR A 68 6.84 -14.00 -5.07
C TYR A 68 7.16 -13.80 -3.60
N GLN A 69 8.03 -14.62 -3.02
CA GLN A 69 8.56 -14.45 -1.66
C GLN A 69 10.09 -14.44 -1.69
N SER A 70 10.74 -13.80 -0.73
CA SER A 70 12.21 -13.92 -0.58
C SER A 70 12.62 -15.39 -0.48
N ALA A 71 13.56 -15.81 -1.32
CA ALA A 71 14.11 -17.16 -1.29
C ALA A 71 15.09 -17.33 -0.12
N GLY A 72 15.19 -18.56 0.41
CA GLY A 72 16.21 -18.92 1.40
C GLY A 72 16.02 -18.27 2.78
N LEU A 73 14.78 -17.91 3.14
CA LEU A 73 14.49 -17.30 4.44
C LEU A 73 14.79 -18.26 5.60
N ASP A 74 15.57 -17.78 6.56
CA ASP A 74 15.54 -18.29 7.93
C ASP A 74 14.44 -17.54 8.68
N THR A 75 13.24 -18.15 8.75
CA THR A 75 12.06 -17.49 9.32
C THR A 75 12.23 -17.12 10.79
N SER A 76 13.13 -17.79 11.51
CA SER A 76 13.46 -17.45 12.89
C SER A 76 14.20 -16.11 13.02
N ARG A 77 14.87 -15.64 11.97
CA ARG A 77 15.58 -14.35 11.95
C ARG A 77 14.76 -13.20 11.37
N VAL A 78 13.66 -13.50 10.70
CA VAL A 78 12.82 -12.48 10.07
C VAL A 78 12.09 -11.68 11.15
N THR A 79 12.34 -10.38 11.16
CA THR A 79 11.69 -9.41 12.05
C THR A 79 10.75 -8.48 11.29
N ARG A 80 10.87 -8.44 9.96
CA ARG A 80 10.10 -7.55 9.10
C ARG A 80 9.60 -8.27 7.85
N ALA A 81 8.34 -8.05 7.53
CA ALA A 81 7.75 -8.44 6.24
C ALA A 81 7.31 -7.19 5.47
N ILE A 82 7.66 -7.10 4.20
CA ILE A 82 7.20 -6.07 3.27
C ILE A 82 6.32 -6.74 2.23
N ILE A 83 5.03 -6.44 2.26
CA ILE A 83 4.04 -6.89 1.29
C ILE A 83 3.86 -5.79 0.24
N VAL A 84 4.25 -6.09 -1.00
CA VAL A 84 4.30 -5.11 -2.10
C VAL A 84 3.80 -5.74 -3.41
N PRO A 85 2.53 -5.50 -3.81
CA PRO A 85 1.96 -6.04 -5.03
C PRO A 85 2.23 -5.11 -6.22
N GLY A 86 2.13 -5.66 -7.42
CA GLY A 86 1.94 -4.89 -8.65
C GLY A 86 0.76 -3.91 -8.53
N ALA A 87 0.85 -2.78 -9.23
CA ALA A 87 -0.24 -1.81 -9.31
C ALA A 87 -1.19 -2.13 -10.47
N LYS A 88 -1.80 -1.12 -11.10
CA LYS A 88 -2.83 -1.29 -12.13
C LYS A 88 -2.38 -2.19 -13.30
N ALA A 89 -1.10 -2.11 -13.66
CA ALA A 89 -0.50 -2.90 -14.72
C ALA A 89 -0.37 -4.38 -14.38
N ARG A 90 -0.42 -4.78 -13.10
CA ARG A 90 -0.27 -6.18 -12.64
C ARG A 90 1.05 -6.83 -13.06
N ASP A 91 2.07 -6.00 -13.24
CA ASP A 91 3.47 -6.37 -13.46
C ASP A 91 4.15 -6.72 -12.14
N HIS A 92 3.64 -7.73 -11.42
CA HIS A 92 4.03 -8.04 -10.04
C HIS A 92 5.55 -8.21 -9.86
N TRP A 93 6.22 -8.83 -10.83
CA TRP A 93 7.68 -9.00 -10.81
C TRP A 93 8.45 -7.67 -10.81
N SER A 94 7.92 -6.63 -11.43
CA SER A 94 8.50 -5.28 -11.47
C SER A 94 8.62 -4.71 -10.06
N TYR A 95 7.57 -4.87 -9.25
CA TYR A 95 7.51 -4.43 -7.86
C TYR A 95 8.42 -5.25 -6.95
N TRP A 96 8.50 -6.57 -7.19
CA TRP A 96 9.51 -7.42 -6.55
C TRP A 96 10.92 -6.91 -6.83
N VAL A 97 11.28 -6.75 -8.10
CA VAL A 97 12.61 -6.33 -8.55
C VAL A 97 12.98 -4.97 -7.94
N THR A 98 12.07 -4.00 -7.99
CA THR A 98 12.25 -2.69 -7.35
C THR A 98 12.54 -2.84 -5.86
N MET A 99 11.68 -3.52 -5.11
CA MET A 99 11.84 -3.63 -3.65
C MET A 99 13.08 -4.42 -3.27
N GLN A 100 13.37 -5.50 -4.00
CA GLN A 100 14.56 -6.31 -3.79
C GLN A 100 15.81 -5.47 -4.03
N ASN A 101 15.94 -4.77 -5.18
CA ASN A 101 17.08 -3.90 -5.49
C ASN A 101 17.26 -2.79 -4.47
N ILE A 102 16.19 -2.15 -3.98
CA ILE A 102 16.28 -1.08 -2.98
C ILE A 102 16.70 -1.63 -1.62
N LYS A 103 16.10 -2.73 -1.14
CA LYS A 103 16.50 -3.42 0.11
C LYS A 103 17.98 -3.73 0.07
N MET A 104 18.37 -4.24 -1.08
CA MET A 104 19.72 -4.59 -1.41
C MET A 104 20.63 -3.34 -1.32
N ASP A 105 20.45 -2.32 -2.15
CA ASP A 105 21.31 -1.13 -2.15
C ASP A 105 21.35 -0.44 -0.77
N PHE A 106 20.29 -0.60 0.03
CA PHE A 106 20.26 -0.09 1.40
C PHE A 106 21.22 -0.85 2.32
N ALA A 107 21.31 -2.17 2.20
CA ALA A 107 22.27 -2.98 2.95
C ALA A 107 23.73 -2.71 2.54
N SER A 108 23.98 -2.43 1.26
CA SER A 108 25.34 -2.12 0.77
C SER A 108 25.89 -0.81 1.34
N THR A 109 24.99 0.14 1.66
CA THR A 109 25.32 1.46 2.20
C THR A 109 25.06 1.60 3.70
N ASN A 110 24.48 0.57 4.33
CA ASN A 110 24.13 0.58 5.75
C ASN A 110 24.50 -0.73 6.46
N SER A 111 25.70 -0.76 7.05
CA SER A 111 26.22 -1.96 7.74
C SER A 111 25.43 -2.39 8.98
N SER A 112 24.55 -1.53 9.51
CA SER A 112 23.65 -1.89 10.62
C SER A 112 22.39 -2.63 10.17
N PHE A 113 22.09 -2.63 8.87
CA PHE A 113 20.94 -3.32 8.31
C PHE A 113 21.35 -4.68 7.76
N ASP A 114 20.79 -5.75 8.34
CA ASP A 114 20.91 -7.11 7.81
C ASP A 114 19.73 -7.42 6.89
N PRO A 115 19.93 -7.55 5.57
CA PRO A 115 18.84 -7.79 4.61
C PRO A 115 18.17 -9.15 4.81
N ASN A 116 18.79 -10.10 5.52
CA ASN A 116 18.21 -11.42 5.81
C ASN A 116 17.13 -11.39 6.89
N THR A 117 17.02 -10.28 7.64
CA THR A 117 15.95 -10.08 8.63
C THR A 117 14.64 -9.58 8.01
N THR A 118 14.64 -9.26 6.72
CA THR A 118 13.51 -8.67 6.01
C THR A 118 13.05 -9.57 4.86
N SER A 119 11.84 -10.12 5.01
CA SER A 119 11.12 -10.83 3.95
C SER A 119 10.40 -9.82 3.05
N ILE A 120 10.51 -9.99 1.73
CA ILE A 120 9.62 -9.33 0.77
C ILE A 120 8.60 -10.39 0.30
N LEU A 121 7.34 -10.00 0.14
CA LEU A 121 6.31 -10.81 -0.49
C LEU A 121 5.48 -9.95 -1.45
N THR A 122 5.39 -10.39 -2.70
CA THR A 122 4.59 -9.77 -3.74
C THR A 122 3.45 -10.71 -4.11
N PRO A 123 2.22 -10.45 -3.60
CA PRO A 123 1.07 -11.23 -4.01
C PRO A 123 0.65 -10.85 -5.45
N CYS A 124 0.41 -11.86 -6.28
CA CYS A 124 0.04 -11.69 -7.68
C CYS A 124 -1.49 -11.67 -7.83
N PHE A 125 -2.08 -10.48 -7.65
CA PHE A 125 -3.50 -10.23 -7.95
C PHE A 125 -3.74 -10.17 -9.47
N LEU A 126 -3.90 -11.35 -10.06
CA LEU A 126 -4.20 -11.51 -11.48
C LEU A 126 -5.61 -11.06 -11.83
N ALA A 127 -5.78 -10.56 -13.04
CA ALA A 127 -7.08 -10.34 -13.67
C ALA A 127 -7.43 -11.48 -14.63
N GLU A 128 -8.71 -11.60 -14.99
CA GLU A 128 -9.22 -12.57 -15.98
C GLU A 128 -8.36 -12.63 -17.25
N GLN A 129 -8.06 -11.48 -17.84
CA GLN A 129 -7.18 -11.35 -19.00
C GLN A 129 -5.75 -11.89 -18.78
N ASP A 130 -5.20 -11.86 -17.56
CA ASP A 130 -3.87 -12.43 -17.29
C ASP A 130 -3.94 -13.97 -17.24
N ILE A 131 -5.06 -14.52 -16.77
CA ILE A 131 -5.32 -15.97 -16.84
C ILE A 131 -5.46 -16.41 -18.30
N GLU A 132 -6.25 -15.67 -19.09
CA GLU A 132 -6.47 -15.95 -20.52
C GLU A 132 -5.19 -15.84 -21.34
N ALA A 133 -4.32 -14.88 -21.01
CA ALA A 133 -3.04 -14.66 -21.69
C ALA A 133 -1.95 -15.67 -21.28
N GLY A 134 -2.06 -16.30 -20.10
CA GLY A 134 -1.18 -17.40 -19.67
C GLY A 134 -0.32 -17.12 -18.42
N ALA A 135 -0.45 -15.97 -17.77
CA ALA A 135 0.29 -15.69 -16.52
C ALA A 135 -0.17 -16.52 -15.33
N GLY A 136 -1.41 -17.02 -15.33
CA GLY A 136 -1.94 -17.84 -14.26
C GLY A 136 -2.42 -19.22 -14.68
N LYS A 137 -2.81 -20.01 -13.69
CA LYS A 137 -3.33 -21.38 -13.83
C LYS A 137 -4.84 -21.43 -13.52
N PRO A 138 -5.58 -22.44 -14.02
CA PRO A 138 -7.03 -22.51 -13.83
C PRO A 138 -7.52 -22.64 -12.39
N ASP A 139 -6.67 -23.01 -11.44
CA ASP A 139 -6.96 -23.14 -10.00
C ASP A 139 -6.61 -21.89 -9.18
N GLN A 140 -6.07 -20.86 -9.84
CA GLN A 140 -5.66 -19.62 -9.20
C GLN A 140 -6.78 -18.58 -9.17
N LEU A 141 -6.87 -17.85 -8.06
CA LEU A 141 -7.76 -16.71 -7.93
C LEU A 141 -7.45 -15.64 -8.98
N TYR A 142 -8.50 -15.06 -9.55
CA TYR A 142 -8.40 -13.92 -10.47
C TYR A 142 -9.58 -12.98 -10.35
N TRP A 143 -9.36 -11.70 -10.61
CA TRP A 143 -10.34 -10.64 -10.45
C TRP A 143 -10.72 -10.00 -11.78
N GLY A 144 -11.75 -9.15 -11.77
CA GLY A 144 -11.88 -8.15 -12.84
C GLY A 144 -10.71 -7.17 -12.80
N LYS A 145 -10.33 -6.62 -13.96
CA LYS A 145 -9.15 -5.78 -14.22
C LYS A 145 -8.78 -4.75 -13.13
N THR A 146 -9.80 -4.12 -12.51
CA THR A 146 -9.61 -3.11 -11.47
C THR A 146 -10.28 -3.44 -10.14
N SER A 147 -10.87 -4.64 -10.03
CA SER A 147 -11.72 -5.01 -8.90
C SER A 147 -10.92 -5.48 -7.68
N TRP A 148 -9.74 -6.10 -7.87
CA TRP A 148 -8.88 -6.53 -6.77
C TRP A 148 -8.47 -5.36 -5.87
N PHE A 149 -8.07 -4.21 -6.44
CA PHE A 149 -7.69 -3.03 -5.65
C PHE A 149 -8.88 -2.24 -5.09
N GLY A 150 -10.10 -2.76 -5.31
CA GLY A 150 -11.32 -2.35 -4.64
C GLY A 150 -11.79 -3.31 -3.54
N GLY A 151 -11.07 -4.40 -3.25
CA GLY A 151 -11.52 -5.35 -2.22
C GLY A 151 -12.71 -6.21 -2.64
N TYR A 152 -13.02 -6.29 -3.94
CA TYR A 152 -14.16 -7.05 -4.40
C TYR A 152 -13.87 -8.55 -4.46
N TYR A 153 -14.93 -9.35 -4.57
CA TYR A 153 -14.83 -10.79 -4.73
C TYR A 153 -14.13 -11.18 -6.02
N THR A 154 -13.41 -12.29 -5.95
CA THR A 154 -12.80 -12.97 -7.07
C THR A 154 -13.84 -13.31 -8.14
N LYS A 155 -13.40 -13.37 -9.40
CA LYS A 155 -14.21 -13.86 -10.53
C LYS A 155 -14.12 -15.37 -10.68
N GLY A 156 -13.03 -15.98 -10.22
CA GLY A 156 -12.84 -17.42 -10.23
C GLY A 156 -11.66 -17.88 -9.35
N PRO A 157 -11.32 -19.18 -9.36
CA PRO A 157 -11.92 -20.20 -10.22
C PRO A 157 -13.31 -20.63 -9.76
N ASN A 158 -13.65 -20.42 -8.48
CA ASN A 158 -15.00 -20.58 -7.96
C ASN A 158 -15.53 -19.24 -7.41
N ALA A 159 -16.44 -18.59 -8.14
CA ALA A 159 -17.03 -17.32 -7.71
C ALA A 159 -17.94 -17.47 -6.46
N ASP A 160 -18.46 -18.68 -6.20
CA ASP A 160 -19.36 -18.95 -5.07
C ASP A 160 -18.63 -18.95 -3.73
N ASP A 161 -17.30 -19.12 -3.72
CA ASP A 161 -16.47 -19.03 -2.51
C ASP A 161 -16.45 -17.60 -1.95
N LYS A 162 -16.83 -16.59 -2.77
CA LYS A 162 -16.91 -15.17 -2.36
C LYS A 162 -15.65 -14.68 -1.65
N ILE A 163 -14.48 -15.04 -2.19
CA ILE A 163 -13.19 -14.61 -1.65
C ILE A 163 -12.89 -13.18 -2.09
N SER A 164 -12.76 -12.26 -1.14
CA SER A 164 -12.28 -10.90 -1.38
C SER A 164 -10.76 -10.87 -1.53
N SER A 165 -10.25 -9.93 -2.31
CA SER A 165 -8.82 -9.62 -2.28
C SER A 165 -8.34 -9.12 -0.91
N PHE A 166 -9.23 -8.62 -0.05
CA PHE A 166 -8.90 -8.29 1.34
C PHE A 166 -8.78 -9.53 2.24
N ASP A 167 -9.53 -10.61 1.97
CA ASP A 167 -9.36 -11.89 2.68
C ASP A 167 -7.96 -12.46 2.44
N VAL A 168 -7.44 -12.30 1.22
CA VAL A 168 -6.05 -12.64 0.89
C VAL A 168 -5.07 -11.84 1.75
N LEU A 169 -5.27 -10.52 1.89
CA LEU A 169 -4.38 -9.69 2.72
C LEU A 169 -4.45 -10.09 4.20
N ASP A 170 -5.61 -10.45 4.72
CA ASP A 170 -5.74 -10.98 6.08
C ASP A 170 -4.92 -12.26 6.25
N SER A 171 -4.98 -13.19 5.30
CA SER A 171 -4.18 -14.42 5.37
C SER A 171 -2.67 -14.17 5.33
N LEU A 172 -2.22 -13.12 4.62
CA LEU A 172 -0.80 -12.72 4.62
C LEU A 172 -0.37 -12.10 5.95
N VAL A 173 -1.25 -11.34 6.62
CA VAL A 173 -0.99 -10.88 8.00
C VAL A 173 -0.89 -12.08 8.92
N ASP A 174 -1.83 -13.02 8.86
CA ASP A 174 -1.84 -14.22 9.70
C ASP A 174 -0.59 -15.09 9.48
N TYR A 175 -0.17 -15.24 8.22
CA TYR A 175 1.07 -15.94 7.86
C TYR A 175 2.30 -15.34 8.55
N TYR A 176 2.51 -14.02 8.42
CA TYR A 176 3.68 -13.37 9.00
C TYR A 176 3.60 -13.16 10.51
N THR A 177 2.40 -13.12 11.08
CA THR A 177 2.19 -12.95 12.53
C THR A 177 2.04 -14.27 13.28
N ASN A 178 2.16 -15.41 12.59
CA ASN A 178 2.25 -16.72 13.20
C ASN A 178 3.57 -16.86 13.97
N GLU A 179 3.50 -16.75 15.30
CA GLU A 179 4.67 -16.80 16.21
C GLU A 179 5.42 -18.14 16.20
N THR A 180 4.79 -19.23 15.72
CA THR A 180 5.50 -20.51 15.55
C THR A 180 6.41 -20.49 14.33
N MET A 181 5.98 -19.84 13.24
CA MET A 181 6.76 -19.74 12.00
C MET A 181 7.74 -18.56 12.03
N TYR A 182 7.30 -17.41 12.55
CA TYR A 182 8.03 -16.16 12.64
C TYR A 182 8.08 -15.65 14.09
N PRO A 183 8.87 -16.31 14.97
CA PRO A 183 8.89 -15.99 16.40
C PRO A 183 9.39 -14.58 16.74
N ASN A 184 10.13 -13.95 15.83
CA ASN A 184 10.73 -12.64 16.03
C ASN A 184 10.06 -11.54 15.18
N MET A 185 8.88 -11.78 14.60
CA MET A 185 8.18 -10.79 13.77
C MET A 185 7.80 -9.53 14.56
N GLN A 186 8.34 -8.39 14.13
CA GLN A 186 8.08 -7.07 14.72
C GLN A 186 7.12 -6.24 13.89
N THR A 187 7.17 -6.33 12.55
CA THR A 187 6.35 -5.47 11.69
C THR A 187 6.00 -6.11 10.34
N VAL A 188 4.75 -5.94 9.93
CA VAL A 188 4.22 -6.28 8.61
C VAL A 188 3.85 -4.97 7.91
N ILE A 189 4.52 -4.67 6.81
CA ILE A 189 4.38 -3.41 6.07
C ILE A 189 3.68 -3.68 4.75
N PHE A 190 2.50 -3.12 4.55
CA PHE A 190 1.83 -3.04 3.26
C PHE A 190 2.31 -1.80 2.52
N ALA A 191 3.22 -1.98 1.56
CA ALA A 191 3.81 -0.89 0.78
C ALA A 191 3.17 -0.81 -0.61
N GLY A 192 2.35 0.21 -0.83
CA GLY A 192 1.61 0.40 -2.08
C GLY A 192 2.01 1.69 -2.79
N HIS A 193 2.12 1.62 -4.11
CA HIS A 193 2.21 2.77 -5.00
C HIS A 193 1.04 2.77 -5.99
N SER A 194 0.50 3.95 -6.35
CA SER A 194 -0.56 4.07 -7.36
C SER A 194 -1.80 3.22 -6.99
N ALA A 195 -2.26 2.29 -7.84
CA ALA A 195 -3.39 1.42 -7.53
C ALA A 195 -3.16 0.54 -6.28
N ALA A 196 -1.93 0.09 -6.01
CA ALA A 196 -1.62 -0.67 -4.80
C ALA A 196 -1.73 0.21 -3.53
N ALA A 197 -1.44 1.51 -3.63
CA ALA A 197 -1.69 2.46 -2.55
C ALA A 197 -3.19 2.62 -2.30
N GLN A 198 -4.02 2.69 -3.35
CA GLN A 198 -5.48 2.70 -3.18
C GLN A 198 -5.97 1.42 -2.50
N PHE A 199 -5.43 0.27 -2.91
CA PHE A 199 -5.79 -1.04 -2.37
C PHE A 199 -5.53 -1.11 -0.86
N PHE A 200 -4.33 -0.73 -0.44
CA PHE A 200 -3.94 -0.77 0.96
C PHE A 200 -4.58 0.32 1.81
N GLN A 201 -4.86 1.50 1.25
CA GLN A 201 -5.61 2.52 1.97
C GLN A 201 -7.06 2.09 2.25
N ARG A 202 -7.72 1.47 1.26
CA ARG A 202 -9.06 0.91 1.43
C ARG A 202 -9.06 -0.25 2.43
N TYR A 203 -8.10 -1.17 2.30
CA TYR A 203 -7.93 -2.28 3.23
C TYR A 203 -7.74 -1.79 4.66
N ALA A 204 -6.83 -0.84 4.91
CA ALA A 204 -6.61 -0.29 6.25
C ALA A 204 -7.89 0.27 6.89
N ALA A 205 -8.78 0.86 6.09
CA ALA A 205 -10.05 1.40 6.57
C ALA A 205 -11.05 0.30 6.95
N VAL A 206 -11.24 -0.70 6.08
CA VAL A 206 -12.32 -1.68 6.25
C VAL A 206 -11.89 -2.97 6.94
N ARG A 207 -10.58 -3.24 7.06
CA ARG A 207 -10.03 -4.43 7.73
C ARG A 207 -10.53 -4.54 9.16
N GLN A 208 -10.89 -5.74 9.60
CA GLN A 208 -11.27 -5.99 10.99
C GLN A 208 -10.09 -5.76 11.97
N PRO A 209 -10.35 -5.35 13.22
CA PRO A 209 -9.29 -5.19 14.20
C PRO A 209 -8.83 -6.57 14.70
N THR A 210 -7.53 -6.71 14.89
CA THR A 210 -6.89 -7.93 15.42
C THR A 210 -5.88 -7.57 16.50
N LYS A 211 -5.44 -8.54 17.29
CA LYS A 211 -4.37 -8.34 18.29
C LYS A 211 -3.02 -7.93 17.69
N ASN A 212 -2.86 -8.06 16.37
CA ASN A 212 -1.61 -7.81 15.65
C ASN A 212 -1.56 -6.43 14.99
N ASP A 213 -2.58 -5.59 15.18
CA ASP A 213 -2.73 -4.33 14.45
C ASP A 213 -1.63 -3.31 14.76
N ASP A 214 -1.03 -3.40 15.94
CA ASP A 214 0.14 -2.62 16.35
C ASP A 214 1.37 -2.89 15.47
N ARG A 215 1.50 -4.12 14.96
CA ARG A 215 2.58 -4.55 14.05
C ARG A 215 2.28 -4.29 12.58
N VAL A 216 1.04 -3.94 12.22
CA VAL A 216 0.66 -3.71 10.82
C VAL A 216 0.81 -2.23 10.47
N ASN A 217 1.50 -1.98 9.36
CA ASN A 217 1.86 -0.65 8.88
C ASN A 217 1.50 -0.49 7.40
N TYR A 218 0.99 0.67 7.03
CA TYR A 218 0.56 0.96 5.66
C TYR A 218 1.37 2.11 5.08
N ILE A 219 2.07 1.90 3.97
CA ILE A 219 2.70 2.95 3.19
C ILE A 219 1.85 3.19 1.94
N ILE A 220 1.27 4.38 1.85
CA ILE A 220 0.32 4.80 0.82
C ILE A 220 1.00 5.86 -0.06
N ALA A 221 1.63 5.43 -1.15
CA ALA A 221 2.38 6.30 -2.05
C ALA A 221 1.58 6.64 -3.32
N ASN A 222 1.39 7.94 -3.60
CA ASN A 222 0.76 8.45 -4.82
C ASN A 222 -0.52 7.70 -5.28
N PRO A 223 -1.53 7.49 -4.42
CA PRO A 223 -2.73 6.76 -4.82
C PRO A 223 -3.52 7.52 -5.90
N GLY A 224 -4.04 6.76 -6.85
CA GLY A 224 -4.90 7.27 -7.92
C GLY A 224 -6.22 7.85 -7.43
N SER A 225 -6.75 7.40 -6.29
CA SER A 225 -7.93 7.93 -5.61
C SER A 225 -7.95 7.43 -4.16
N TYR A 226 -8.63 8.13 -3.28
CA TYR A 226 -8.77 7.76 -1.87
C TYR A 226 -10.17 7.24 -1.58
N LEU A 227 -10.31 6.34 -0.61
CA LEU A 227 -11.56 6.17 0.11
C LEU A 227 -11.73 7.39 1.03
N TRP A 228 -12.64 8.29 0.67
CA TRP A 228 -12.85 9.52 1.41
C TRP A 228 -13.66 9.25 2.69
N LEU A 229 -13.23 9.83 3.81
CA LEU A 229 -13.74 9.46 5.14
C LEU A 229 -15.00 10.23 5.55
N VAL A 230 -15.16 11.44 5.02
CA VAL A 230 -16.29 12.34 5.33
C VAL A 230 -17.19 12.52 4.10
N GLN A 231 -18.32 13.20 4.23
CA GLN A 231 -19.19 13.52 3.09
C GLN A 231 -18.66 14.68 2.25
N ASP A 232 -18.09 15.69 2.91
CA ASP A 232 -17.62 16.89 2.23
C ASP A 232 -16.47 16.59 1.28
N ARG A 233 -16.51 17.21 0.10
CA ARG A 233 -15.49 17.09 -0.94
C ARG A 233 -14.82 18.44 -1.17
N PRO A 234 -13.49 18.47 -1.42
CA PRO A 234 -12.77 19.71 -1.71
C PRO A 234 -13.26 20.36 -3.02
N ALA A 235 -13.71 19.56 -3.99
CA ALA A 235 -14.37 20.04 -5.20
C ALA A 235 -15.78 19.42 -5.32
N GLN A 236 -16.81 20.20 -4.97
CA GLN A 236 -18.21 19.79 -5.10
C GLN A 236 -18.61 19.59 -6.56
N ASN A 237 -19.34 18.52 -6.85
CA ASN A 237 -19.82 18.21 -8.21
C ASN A 237 -21.24 17.65 -8.15
N SER A 238 -22.25 18.51 -8.37
CA SER A 238 -23.66 18.12 -8.35
C SER A 238 -24.06 17.13 -9.45
N SER A 239 -23.26 17.02 -10.51
CA SER A 239 -23.48 16.05 -11.61
C SER A 239 -22.90 14.66 -11.30
N CYS A 240 -22.37 14.45 -10.09
CA CYS A 240 -21.81 13.19 -9.62
C CYS A 240 -22.60 12.71 -8.39
N PRO A 241 -23.82 12.16 -8.57
CA PRO A 241 -24.71 11.82 -7.45
C PRO A 241 -24.13 10.74 -6.53
N ASP A 242 -23.31 9.84 -7.07
CA ASP A 242 -22.74 8.69 -6.38
C ASP A 242 -21.33 8.98 -5.83
N VAL A 243 -21.01 10.25 -5.57
CA VAL A 243 -19.69 10.72 -5.11
C VAL A 243 -19.23 10.08 -3.80
N ASP A 244 -20.19 9.64 -3.00
CA ASP A 244 -19.96 9.08 -1.67
C ASP A 244 -20.16 7.57 -1.61
N GLU A 245 -20.45 6.93 -2.74
CA GLU A 245 -20.48 5.47 -2.82
C GLU A 245 -19.07 4.87 -2.76
N TYR A 246 -18.98 3.64 -2.26
CA TYR A 246 -17.73 2.89 -2.33
C TYR A 246 -17.34 2.70 -3.81
N LYS A 247 -16.10 2.94 -4.22
CA LYS A 247 -14.86 2.97 -3.42
C LYS A 247 -14.26 4.37 -3.19
N TYR A 248 -15.07 5.41 -3.33
CA TYR A 248 -14.67 6.82 -3.19
C TYR A 248 -15.20 7.48 -1.92
N GLY A 249 -16.25 6.93 -1.31
CA GLY A 249 -16.76 7.32 -0.01
C GLY A 249 -17.30 6.12 0.76
N LEU A 250 -18.04 6.42 1.83
CA LEU A 250 -18.53 5.45 2.81
C LEU A 250 -20.05 5.54 2.98
N ASN A 251 -20.80 5.82 1.91
CA ASN A 251 -22.27 5.91 1.97
C ASN A 251 -22.92 4.51 1.86
N ASN A 252 -22.54 3.74 0.84
CA ASN A 252 -23.09 2.42 0.51
C ASN A 252 -22.08 1.66 -0.39
N GLY A 253 -22.47 0.49 -0.89
CA GLY A 253 -21.70 -0.23 -1.92
C GLY A 253 -20.41 -0.90 -1.42
N LEU A 254 -20.19 -0.94 -0.11
CA LEU A 254 -19.02 -1.56 0.52
C LEU A 254 -18.85 -3.02 0.02
N PRO A 255 -17.61 -3.49 -0.18
CA PRO A 255 -17.36 -4.84 -0.65
C PRO A 255 -17.86 -5.82 0.42
N GLY A 256 -18.29 -7.01 -0.04
CA GLY A 256 -18.89 -8.03 0.82
C GLY A 256 -18.04 -8.38 2.06
N TYR A 257 -16.71 -8.30 1.94
CA TYR A 257 -15.73 -8.35 3.04
C TYR A 257 -16.10 -7.49 4.27
N SER A 258 -16.67 -6.31 4.04
CA SER A 258 -16.93 -5.30 5.07
C SER A 258 -18.40 -4.94 5.25
N THR A 259 -19.33 -5.52 4.46
CA THR A 259 -20.76 -5.18 4.51
C THR A 259 -21.38 -5.45 5.88
N GLY A 260 -21.02 -6.57 6.52
CA GLY A 260 -21.50 -6.90 7.88
C GLY A 260 -20.99 -5.93 8.93
N ASP A 261 -19.71 -5.55 8.84
CA ASP A 261 -19.09 -4.57 9.73
C ASP A 261 -19.70 -3.19 9.53
N TYR A 262 -19.84 -2.72 8.30
CA TYR A 262 -20.48 -1.46 7.99
C TYR A 262 -21.92 -1.39 8.52
N SER A 263 -22.69 -2.47 8.40
CA SER A 263 -24.06 -2.53 8.94
C SER A 263 -24.10 -2.40 10.47
N ARG A 264 -23.02 -2.80 11.16
CA ARG A 264 -22.92 -2.80 12.63
C ARG A 264 -22.34 -1.49 13.18
N ILE A 265 -21.33 -0.92 12.53
CA ILE A 265 -20.55 0.21 13.06
C ILE A 265 -20.72 1.49 12.24
N GLY A 266 -21.39 1.42 11.10
CA GLY A 266 -21.60 2.54 10.19
C GLY A 266 -20.31 3.16 9.67
N ARG A 267 -20.44 4.35 9.07
CA ARG A 267 -19.30 5.18 8.67
C ARG A 267 -18.39 5.47 9.86
N ASP A 268 -18.95 5.97 10.95
CA ASP A 268 -18.16 6.51 12.07
C ASP A 268 -17.26 5.44 12.68
N GLY A 269 -17.72 4.20 12.76
CA GLY A 269 -16.90 3.09 13.23
C GLY A 269 -15.79 2.69 12.25
N ILE A 270 -16.03 2.74 10.93
CA ILE A 270 -14.98 2.52 9.93
C ILE A 270 -13.94 3.64 10.01
N VAL A 271 -14.38 4.90 10.08
CA VAL A 271 -13.50 6.06 10.22
C VAL A 271 -12.68 5.94 11.49
N SER A 272 -13.31 5.73 12.65
CA SER A 272 -12.62 5.55 13.94
C SER A 272 -11.56 4.46 13.87
N ARG A 273 -11.87 3.32 13.22
CA ARG A 273 -10.91 2.24 13.00
C ARG A 273 -9.73 2.68 12.15
N TYR A 274 -9.98 3.39 11.04
CA TYR A 274 -8.93 3.89 10.14
C TYR A 274 -7.98 4.88 10.84
N LEU A 275 -8.53 5.79 11.66
CA LEU A 275 -7.73 6.78 12.38
C LEU A 275 -6.78 6.12 13.41
N GLY A 276 -7.12 4.94 13.93
CA GLY A 276 -6.27 4.13 14.81
C GLY A 276 -5.28 3.20 14.09
N ARG A 277 -5.11 3.30 12.76
CA ARG A 277 -4.13 2.51 12.00
C ARG A 277 -2.79 3.24 11.91
N ASN A 278 -1.69 2.48 11.81
CA ASN A 278 -0.39 3.05 11.46
C ASN A 278 -0.31 3.30 9.95
N VAL A 279 -0.51 4.55 9.52
CA VAL A 279 -0.56 4.91 8.10
C VAL A 279 0.47 5.99 7.78
N HIS A 280 1.33 5.71 6.81
CA HIS A 280 2.29 6.66 6.27
C HIS A 280 1.90 7.02 4.84
N TYR A 281 1.71 8.30 4.55
CA TYR A 281 1.46 8.81 3.21
C TYR A 281 2.76 9.33 2.60
N ALA A 282 3.00 9.03 1.34
CA ALA A 282 4.12 9.59 0.59
C ALA A 282 3.63 10.20 -0.72
N LEU A 283 3.87 11.49 -0.92
CA LEU A 283 3.35 12.26 -2.05
C LEU A 283 4.51 12.83 -2.87
N GLY A 284 4.67 12.39 -4.11
CA GLY A 284 5.64 12.94 -5.05
C GLY A 284 5.28 14.37 -5.46
N THR A 285 6.17 15.34 -5.28
CA THR A 285 5.87 16.76 -5.53
C THR A 285 5.71 17.10 -7.02
N ASN A 286 6.11 16.19 -7.92
CA ASN A 286 5.92 16.31 -9.36
C ASN A 286 4.86 15.35 -9.90
N ASP A 287 4.07 14.70 -9.04
CA ASP A 287 3.03 13.76 -9.47
C ASP A 287 1.71 14.49 -9.83
N ASN A 288 1.77 15.22 -10.93
CA ASN A 288 0.65 16.01 -11.47
C ASN A 288 -0.22 15.20 -12.46
N GLY A 289 -0.08 13.88 -12.50
CA GLY A 289 -0.89 13.01 -13.35
C GLY A 289 -2.35 12.92 -12.88
N PRO A 290 -3.32 12.69 -13.78
CA PRO A 290 -4.75 12.75 -13.44
C PRO A 290 -5.26 11.54 -12.64
N GLY A 291 -4.51 10.44 -12.64
CA GLY A 291 -4.88 9.21 -11.94
C GLY A 291 -6.23 8.64 -12.38
N ASP A 292 -7.12 8.45 -11.41
CA ASP A 292 -8.50 8.04 -11.64
C ASP A 292 -9.34 9.20 -12.18
N THR A 293 -9.88 9.11 -13.39
CA THR A 293 -10.62 10.19 -14.04
C THR A 293 -12.14 10.12 -13.84
N GLN A 294 -12.63 9.18 -13.04
CA GLN A 294 -14.04 9.10 -12.66
C GLN A 294 -14.48 10.37 -11.92
N CYS A 295 -15.75 10.78 -12.07
CA CYS A 295 -16.24 12.02 -11.48
C CYS A 295 -16.06 12.06 -9.96
N GLN A 296 -16.22 10.92 -9.30
CA GLN A 296 -16.06 10.78 -7.86
C GLN A 296 -14.62 11.10 -7.43
N ALA A 297 -13.63 10.58 -8.16
CA ALA A 297 -12.23 10.82 -7.86
C ALA A 297 -11.81 12.27 -8.14
N LEU A 298 -12.37 12.89 -9.19
CA LEU A 298 -12.14 14.31 -9.50
C LEU A 298 -12.62 15.25 -8.39
N THR A 299 -13.62 14.86 -7.61
CA THR A 299 -14.05 15.66 -6.44
C THR A 299 -13.01 15.72 -5.32
N GLN A 300 -11.99 14.85 -5.35
CA GLN A 300 -10.88 14.81 -4.39
C GLN A 300 -9.70 15.69 -4.83
N GLY A 301 -9.65 16.08 -6.11
CA GLY A 301 -8.54 16.80 -6.74
C GLY A 301 -8.33 16.35 -8.19
N SER A 302 -7.70 17.21 -9.00
CA SER A 302 -7.45 16.97 -10.43
C SER A 302 -6.20 16.13 -10.71
N THR A 303 -5.25 16.07 -9.77
CA THR A 303 -4.00 15.31 -9.89
C THR A 303 -3.75 14.39 -8.69
N HIS A 304 -2.82 13.43 -8.80
CA HIS A 304 -2.40 12.58 -7.66
C HIS A 304 -1.95 13.43 -6.47
N LEU A 305 -1.07 14.41 -6.71
CA LEU A 305 -0.55 15.30 -5.69
C LEU A 305 -1.65 16.15 -5.04
N GLU A 306 -2.56 16.72 -5.85
CA GLU A 306 -3.66 17.53 -5.33
C GLU A 306 -4.59 16.67 -4.45
N ARG A 307 -4.94 15.45 -4.89
CA ARG A 307 -5.74 14.51 -4.10
C ARG A 307 -5.08 14.15 -2.78
N GLY A 308 -3.77 13.88 -2.80
CA GLY A 308 -3.01 13.61 -1.59
C GLY A 308 -3.02 14.79 -0.63
N ASN A 309 -2.73 15.99 -1.10
CA ASN A 309 -2.77 17.20 -0.27
C ASN A 309 -4.15 17.45 0.32
N ASN A 310 -5.21 17.28 -0.48
CA ASN A 310 -6.58 17.45 0.00
C ASN A 310 -6.98 16.36 1.02
N PHE A 311 -6.56 15.12 0.84
CA PHE A 311 -6.82 14.04 1.80
C PHE A 311 -6.11 14.32 3.14
N ILE A 312 -4.85 14.76 3.11
CA ILE A 312 -4.11 15.16 4.31
C ILE A 312 -4.75 16.39 4.98
N ALA A 313 -5.23 17.36 4.19
CA ALA A 313 -5.95 18.50 4.72
C ALA A 313 -7.26 18.08 5.42
N MET A 314 -8.00 17.13 4.84
CA MET A 314 -9.20 16.54 5.44
C MET A 314 -8.87 15.86 6.78
N LEU A 315 -7.80 15.05 6.86
CA LEU A 315 -7.37 14.43 8.12
C LEU A 315 -7.02 15.48 9.19
N LYS A 316 -6.28 16.53 8.82
CA LYS A 316 -5.92 17.64 9.73
C LYS A 316 -7.13 18.44 10.22
N ALA A 317 -8.22 18.45 9.45
CA ALA A 317 -9.44 19.17 9.75
C ALA A 317 -10.47 18.33 10.55
N LEU A 318 -10.20 17.06 10.81
CA LEU A 318 -11.02 16.24 11.70
C LEU A 318 -11.05 16.84 13.12
N PRO A 319 -12.09 16.56 13.93
CA PRO A 319 -12.23 17.15 15.27
C PRO A 319 -11.01 16.99 16.18
N ASP A 320 -10.35 15.82 16.10
CA ASP A 320 -9.14 15.49 16.89
C ASP A 320 -7.84 15.82 16.13
N GLY A 321 -7.94 16.46 14.97
CA GLY A 321 -6.83 16.76 14.08
C GLY A 321 -6.25 15.52 13.38
N MET A 322 -5.02 15.67 12.87
CA MET A 322 -4.28 14.58 12.22
C MET A 322 -4.11 13.42 13.22
N PRO A 323 -4.48 12.17 12.85
CA PRO A 323 -4.31 11.04 13.74
C PRO A 323 -2.84 10.85 14.15
N SER A 324 -2.59 10.55 15.43
CA SER A 324 -1.23 10.47 15.98
C SER A 324 -0.36 9.37 15.36
N GLN A 325 -0.99 8.33 14.80
CA GLN A 325 -0.32 7.23 14.11
C GLN A 325 -0.21 7.45 12.60
N HIS A 326 -0.69 8.59 12.11
CA HIS A 326 -0.62 8.95 10.70
C HIS A 326 0.51 9.95 10.46
N THR A 327 1.32 9.71 9.43
CA THR A 327 2.43 10.59 9.05
C THR A 327 2.44 10.83 7.54
N VAL A 328 3.07 11.91 7.10
CA VAL A 328 3.16 12.25 5.67
C VAL A 328 4.55 12.76 5.33
N ASP A 329 5.11 12.28 4.23
CA ASP A 329 6.32 12.80 3.61
C ASP A 329 6.05 13.29 2.18
N MET A 330 6.56 14.49 1.86
CA MET A 330 6.60 14.99 0.49
C MET A 330 7.92 14.55 -0.15
N ILE A 331 7.84 13.83 -1.27
CA ILE A 331 9.00 13.30 -1.97
C ILE A 331 9.36 14.25 -3.10
N GLU A 332 10.35 15.10 -2.83
CA GLU A 332 10.73 16.19 -3.72
C GLU A 332 11.20 15.69 -5.09
N GLY A 333 10.72 16.33 -6.16
CA GLY A 333 11.15 16.05 -7.54
C GLY A 333 10.56 14.80 -8.18
N VAL A 334 9.96 13.91 -7.39
CA VAL A 334 9.45 12.61 -7.87
C VAL A 334 8.02 12.74 -8.39
N SER A 335 7.74 12.10 -9.53
CA SER A 335 6.42 12.04 -10.15
C SER A 335 5.79 10.65 -9.88
N HIS A 336 5.11 10.03 -10.86
CA HIS A 336 4.39 8.78 -10.68
C HIS A 336 5.23 7.50 -10.86
N GLN A 337 6.46 7.47 -10.33
CA GLN A 337 7.41 6.36 -10.50
C GLN A 337 7.62 5.57 -9.21
N ASN A 338 7.30 4.27 -9.23
CA ASN A 338 7.37 3.42 -8.02
C ASN A 338 8.80 3.29 -7.48
N ASP A 339 9.79 3.19 -8.36
CA ASP A 339 11.20 2.99 -8.04
C ASP A 339 11.76 4.24 -7.35
N GLN A 340 11.48 5.42 -7.90
CA GLN A 340 11.91 6.69 -7.29
C GLN A 340 11.21 6.95 -5.96
N MET A 341 9.92 6.65 -5.84
CA MET A 341 9.19 6.80 -4.59
C MET A 341 9.80 5.90 -3.51
N PHE A 342 9.86 4.59 -3.73
CA PHE A 342 10.37 3.65 -2.72
C PHE A 342 11.86 3.80 -2.43
N ASN A 343 12.66 4.29 -3.40
CA ASN A 343 14.08 4.55 -3.21
C ASN A 343 14.39 5.92 -2.58
N SER A 344 13.36 6.73 -2.29
CA SER A 344 13.53 7.98 -1.54
C SER A 344 14.12 7.73 -0.14
N THR A 345 14.84 8.71 0.41
CA THR A 345 15.43 8.59 1.75
C THR A 345 14.37 8.27 2.81
N GLN A 346 13.22 8.93 2.70
CA GLN A 346 12.06 8.79 3.58
C GLN A 346 11.51 7.37 3.52
N LEU A 347 11.17 6.86 2.33
CA LEU A 347 10.56 5.52 2.24
C LEU A 347 11.55 4.40 2.54
N ARG A 348 12.85 4.54 2.24
CA ARG A 348 13.86 3.56 2.69
C ARG A 348 13.94 3.48 4.22
N GLN A 349 13.85 4.61 4.91
CA GLN A 349 13.78 4.65 6.37
C GLN A 349 12.54 3.90 6.88
N ARG A 350 11.35 4.19 6.33
CA ARG A 350 10.11 3.50 6.72
C ARG A 350 10.12 2.00 6.43
N LEU A 351 10.66 1.61 5.27
CA LEU A 351 10.67 0.23 4.80
C LEU A 351 11.67 -0.64 5.56
N PHE A 352 12.83 -0.12 5.98
CA PHE A 352 13.94 -0.97 6.45
C PHE A 352 14.41 -0.69 7.87
N LYS A 353 14.02 0.42 8.49
CA LYS A 353 14.48 0.80 9.83
C LYS A 353 13.36 0.96 10.83
N ASP A 354 12.31 1.70 10.48
CA ASP A 354 11.25 1.99 11.43
C ASP A 354 10.56 0.71 11.93
N VAL A 355 10.29 0.69 13.22
CA VAL A 355 9.41 -0.29 13.87
C VAL A 355 8.39 0.55 14.61
N SER A 356 7.10 0.32 14.34
CA SER A 356 6.03 1.00 15.06
C SER A 356 6.03 0.54 16.51
N THR A 357 6.79 1.24 17.34
CA THR A 357 6.71 1.10 18.78
C THR A 357 5.64 2.05 19.27
N THR A 358 4.64 1.52 19.95
CA THR A 358 3.62 2.27 20.69
C THR A 358 4.32 3.01 21.83
N THR A 359 4.95 4.13 21.51
CA THR A 359 5.55 5.02 22.52
C THR A 359 5.44 6.47 22.06
N SER A 360 4.50 7.16 22.72
CA SER A 360 4.47 8.59 23.03
C SER A 360 4.86 9.59 21.94
N ALA A 361 3.84 10.34 21.50
CA ALA A 361 3.91 11.67 20.89
C ALA A 361 5.28 12.37 21.04
N GLY A 362 6.16 12.13 20.07
CA GLY A 362 7.34 12.94 19.85
C GLY A 362 6.96 14.10 18.95
N THR A 363 7.08 15.32 19.46
CA THR A 363 6.90 16.58 18.73
C THR A 363 7.54 16.53 17.34
N PRO A 364 6.88 17.01 16.28
CA PRO A 364 7.50 17.09 14.96
C PRO A 364 8.78 17.93 15.04
N GLN A 365 9.94 17.31 14.78
CA GLN A 365 11.15 18.06 14.49
C GLN A 365 10.97 18.73 13.14
N THR A 366 10.54 19.99 13.16
CA THR A 366 10.78 20.91 12.06
C THR A 366 12.28 21.15 11.95
N THR A 367 12.88 20.63 10.90
CA THR A 367 14.22 21.03 10.44
C THR A 367 14.15 22.49 9.96
N GLN A 368 14.28 23.44 10.89
CA GLN A 368 14.59 24.82 10.53
C GLN A 368 16.07 24.92 10.15
N ASN A 369 16.33 25.14 8.87
CA ASN A 369 17.62 25.57 8.37
C ASN A 369 17.95 26.95 8.98
N ASN A 370 19.01 27.01 9.79
CA ASN A 370 19.60 28.24 10.30
C ASN A 370 20.19 29.06 9.15
N ALA A 371 19.44 30.04 8.65
CA ALA A 371 20.00 31.16 7.91
C ALA A 371 20.17 32.34 8.88
N ASN A 372 21.44 32.64 9.16
CA ASN A 372 21.90 33.69 10.03
C ASN A 372 21.81 35.04 9.29
N THR A 373 20.83 35.89 9.59
CA THR A 373 20.89 37.34 9.30
C THR A 373 20.22 38.17 10.39
N SER A 374 20.90 39.25 10.73
CA SER A 374 20.74 40.07 11.92
C SER A 374 19.74 41.23 11.79
N SER A 375 18.98 41.43 12.88
CA SER A 375 18.41 42.68 13.43
C SER A 375 17.32 43.44 12.65
N LYS A 376 16.15 43.64 13.27
CA LYS A 376 15.82 44.82 14.12
C LYS A 376 14.41 44.73 14.71
N ASN A 377 14.29 45.25 15.94
CA ASN A 377 13.12 45.51 16.78
C ASN A 377 11.80 45.92 16.06
N ASN A 378 10.66 45.43 16.55
CA ASN A 378 9.72 46.19 17.41
C ASN A 378 8.38 45.45 17.64
N GLY A 379 7.84 45.59 18.85
CA GLY A 379 6.41 45.90 19.04
C GLY A 379 5.44 44.73 19.23
N ALA A 380 5.04 44.54 20.49
CA ALA A 380 3.86 43.79 20.91
C ALA A 380 2.56 44.28 20.23
N LEU A 381 1.57 43.40 20.09
CA LEU A 381 0.17 43.72 20.37
C LEU A 381 -0.73 42.46 20.40
N SER A 382 -1.25 42.22 21.60
CA SER A 382 -2.40 41.38 21.92
C SER A 382 -3.69 42.20 21.77
N SER A 383 -4.74 41.64 21.18
CA SER A 383 -6.16 41.98 21.48
C SER A 383 -7.05 40.86 20.95
N LYS A 384 -7.69 40.05 21.81
CA LYS A 384 -8.97 40.24 22.52
C LYS A 384 -10.18 40.42 21.59
N LEU A 385 -10.93 39.31 21.46
CA LEU A 385 -12.34 39.26 21.12
C LEU A 385 -13.17 40.10 22.12
N ILE A 386 -14.15 40.83 21.60
CA ILE A 386 -15.32 41.31 22.35
C ILE A 386 -16.56 40.90 21.58
N SER A 387 -17.40 40.12 22.26
CA SER A 387 -18.79 39.84 21.95
C SER A 387 -19.68 41.06 22.22
N SER A 388 -20.68 41.31 21.38
CA SER A 388 -21.88 42.05 21.79
C SER A 388 -23.09 41.55 21.00
N GLY A 389 -24.12 41.17 21.75
CA GLY A 389 -25.36 40.58 21.24
C GLY A 389 -26.40 41.60 20.80
N SER A 390 -27.29 41.10 19.95
CA SER A 390 -28.75 41.31 19.88
C SER A 390 -29.34 42.65 20.35
N LEU A 391 -30.00 43.34 19.41
CA LEU A 391 -31.30 43.96 19.66
C LEU A 391 -32.14 43.91 18.37
N GLY A 392 -33.30 43.28 18.45
CA GLY A 392 -34.27 43.25 17.36
C GLY A 392 -35.21 44.46 17.42
N ILE A 393 -35.66 44.92 16.25
CA ILE A 393 -36.88 45.70 16.08
C ILE A 393 -37.57 45.20 14.80
N ALA A 394 -38.84 44.83 14.95
CA ALA A 394 -39.75 44.46 13.87
C ALA A 394 -40.43 45.71 13.30
N MET A 395 -40.66 45.76 11.98
CA MET A 395 -41.76 46.55 11.41
C MET A 395 -42.23 46.00 10.04
N THR A 396 -43.40 45.37 10.11
CA THR A 396 -44.58 45.34 9.22
C THR A 396 -44.50 45.55 7.69
N LEU A 397 -45.19 44.63 7.00
CA LEU A 397 -45.62 44.58 5.59
C LEU A 397 -46.16 45.89 4.99
N VAL A 398 -45.91 46.08 3.69
CA VAL A 398 -46.90 46.60 2.73
C VAL A 398 -46.85 45.76 1.45
N LEU A 399 -48.03 45.23 1.07
CA LEU A 399 -48.34 44.59 -0.21
C LEU A 399 -48.44 45.64 -1.32
N GLY A 400 -47.99 45.28 -2.52
CA GLY A 400 -48.31 46.00 -3.76
C GLY A 400 -47.93 45.16 -4.97
N GLY A 401 -48.90 44.44 -5.54
CA GLY A 401 -48.78 43.79 -6.84
C GLY A 401 -49.23 44.72 -7.97
N LEU A 402 -48.75 44.44 -9.19
CA LEU A 402 -49.36 44.67 -10.52
C LEU A 402 -48.24 44.36 -11.56
N SER A 403 -48.15 43.15 -12.12
CA SER A 403 -48.79 42.64 -13.35
C SER A 403 -48.48 43.42 -14.63
N LEU A 404 -47.64 42.84 -15.50
CA LEU A 404 -47.96 42.32 -16.84
C LEU A 404 -46.84 41.42 -17.36
#